data_AF-A0A7W0FLT5-F1
#
_entry.id   AF-A0A7W0FLT5-F1
#
_cell.length_a   1.000
_cell.length_b   1.000
_cell.length_c   1.000
_cell.angle_alpha   90.00
_cell.angle_beta   90.00
_cell.angle_gamma   90.00
#
_symmetry.space_group_name_H-M   'P 1'
#
loop_
_entity.id
_entity.type
_entity.pdbx_description
1 polymer ?
#
loop_
_entity_poly.entity_id
_entity_poly.type
_entity_poly.pdbx_seq_one_letter_code
_entity_poly.pdbx_strand_id
1 'polypeptide(L)'
;MKRRNKNKLFAVLLALAMVAIIVPTTVLATPGSILAGGTWHYPKEVTGTEVVLKYANVRWLQLITNGIKIDQPTTLCHDFKGATLGWEGEIRRLRHGRWIEVESTLIPPVGDEMYQVCVDAPIAGTYALFGYYNASGEVSQTPEAFTTISGNSTEGHWNTGKEFDIDLKAMPAETWLRFFSRGVEIEYPSTICYPFERGLQGWAAEIRMWNPETDKWSKLETTTGFETEGNNESPYQACAQTYFAGKYALFGYLDGSSK
;
A
#
# COMPACT_ATOMS: atom_id res chain seq x y z
N MET A 1 -31.57 1.38 -62.51
CA MET A 1 -31.13 0.27 -61.63
C MET A 1 -29.72 0.59 -61.08
N LYS A 2 -29.58 1.33 -59.96
CA LYS A 2 -28.24 1.74 -59.44
C LYS A 2 -28.22 2.12 -57.95
N ARG A 3 -28.92 1.36 -57.09
CA ARG A 3 -29.05 1.64 -55.63
C ARG A 3 -28.44 0.57 -54.70
N ARG A 4 -27.85 -0.50 -55.24
CA ARG A 4 -27.49 -1.71 -54.46
C ARG A 4 -26.08 -1.74 -53.86
N ASN A 5 -25.18 -0.82 -54.25
CA ASN A 5 -23.76 -0.86 -53.83
C ASN A 5 -23.36 0.12 -52.71
N LYS A 6 -24.17 1.15 -52.40
CA LYS A 6 -23.83 2.11 -51.33
C LYS A 6 -23.96 1.50 -49.93
N ASN A 7 -24.92 0.60 -49.73
CA ASN A 7 -25.20 0.02 -48.40
C ASN A 7 -24.12 -0.98 -47.95
N LYS A 8 -23.45 -1.65 -48.90
CA LYS A 8 -22.34 -2.56 -48.58
C LYS A 8 -21.05 -1.82 -48.22
N LEU A 9 -20.77 -0.69 -48.88
CA LEU A 9 -19.61 0.14 -48.56
C LEU A 9 -19.76 0.80 -47.18
N PHE A 10 -20.96 1.23 -46.82
CA PHE A 10 -21.25 1.83 -45.51
C PHE A 10 -21.14 0.81 -44.37
N ALA A 11 -21.60 -0.43 -44.58
CA ALA A 11 -21.51 -1.49 -43.57
C ALA A 11 -20.05 -1.94 -43.33
N VAL A 12 -19.21 -1.98 -44.37
CA VAL A 12 -17.78 -2.30 -44.23
C VAL A 12 -17.02 -1.17 -43.53
N LEU A 13 -17.33 0.10 -43.81
CA LEU A 13 -16.75 1.25 -43.10
C LEU A 13 -17.17 1.30 -41.62
N LEU A 14 -18.41 0.92 -41.29
CA LEU A 14 -18.90 0.85 -39.91
C LEU A 14 -18.25 -0.32 -39.14
N ALA A 15 -18.01 -1.45 -39.80
CA ALA A 15 -17.31 -2.59 -39.21
C ALA A 15 -15.79 -2.33 -39.02
N LEU A 16 -15.16 -1.58 -39.94
CA LEU A 16 -13.76 -1.13 -39.76
C LEU A 16 -13.62 -0.06 -38.67
N ALA A 17 -14.63 0.78 -38.45
CA ALA A 17 -14.63 1.80 -37.39
C ALA A 17 -14.84 1.21 -35.98
N MET A 18 -15.43 0.01 -35.86
CA MET A 18 -15.61 -0.67 -34.58
C MET A 18 -14.40 -1.52 -34.13
N VAL A 19 -13.37 -1.67 -34.96
CA VAL A 19 -12.07 -2.19 -34.52
C VAL A 19 -11.21 -1.00 -34.05
N ALA A 20 -11.71 -0.27 -33.05
CA ALA A 20 -10.84 0.56 -32.22
C ALA A 20 -10.02 -0.41 -31.37
N ILE A 21 -8.89 -0.86 -31.92
CA ILE A 21 -7.88 -1.60 -31.18
C ILE A 21 -7.59 -0.77 -29.93
N ILE A 22 -7.91 -1.31 -28.75
CA ILE A 22 -7.54 -0.75 -27.46
C ILE A 22 -6.03 -0.93 -27.39
N VAL A 23 -5.29 -0.02 -28.02
CA VAL A 23 -3.84 0.04 -27.92
C VAL A 23 -3.57 0.70 -26.58
N PRO A 24 -2.98 0.00 -25.60
CA PRO A 24 -2.55 0.63 -24.37
C PRO A 24 -1.58 1.75 -24.72
N THR A 25 -1.81 2.92 -24.11
CA THR A 25 -0.88 4.04 -24.19
C THR A 25 0.30 3.80 -23.27
N THR A 26 1.43 4.34 -23.67
CA THR A 26 2.68 4.09 -22.97
C THR A 26 3.43 5.40 -22.69
N VAL A 27 4.10 5.48 -21.54
CA VAL A 27 5.06 6.54 -21.24
C VAL A 27 6.38 5.93 -20.83
N LEU A 28 7.46 6.37 -21.48
CA LEU A 28 8.80 5.91 -21.17
C LEU A 28 9.14 6.31 -19.74
N ALA A 29 9.48 5.33 -18.91
CA ALA A 29 10.14 5.58 -17.65
C ALA A 29 11.64 5.59 -17.95
N THR A 30 12.27 6.76 -17.87
CA THR A 30 13.73 6.84 -18.00
C THR A 30 14.34 5.98 -16.89
N PRO A 31 15.09 4.91 -17.20
CA PRO A 31 15.43 3.92 -16.19
C PRO A 31 16.30 4.53 -15.09
N GLY A 32 15.89 4.37 -13.84
CA GLY A 32 16.79 4.47 -12.69
C GLY A 32 17.59 3.17 -12.46
N SER A 33 17.24 2.08 -13.14
CA SER A 33 17.78 0.74 -12.90
C SER A 33 17.65 -0.19 -14.11
N ILE A 34 18.59 -1.14 -14.25
CA ILE A 34 18.55 -2.22 -15.25
C ILE A 34 17.42 -3.24 -15.00
N LEU A 35 16.81 -3.20 -13.81
CA LEU A 35 15.76 -4.14 -13.39
C LEU A 35 14.39 -3.79 -14.01
N ALA A 36 14.18 -2.54 -14.41
CA ALA A 36 12.94 -2.09 -15.04
C ALA A 36 13.21 -0.97 -16.06
N GLY A 37 13.92 -1.31 -17.13
CA GLY A 37 14.17 -0.39 -18.25
C GLY A 37 12.99 -0.20 -19.22
N GLY A 38 11.79 -0.67 -18.84
CA GLY A 38 10.62 -0.70 -19.72
C GLY A 38 9.68 0.50 -19.56
N THR A 39 8.42 0.27 -19.92
CA THR A 39 7.44 1.35 -20.11
C THR A 39 6.27 1.18 -19.15
N TRP A 40 5.69 2.29 -18.71
CA TRP A 40 4.38 2.25 -18.06
C TRP A 40 3.30 2.05 -19.12
N HIS A 41 2.39 1.11 -18.88
CA HIS A 41 1.25 0.79 -19.75
C HIS A 41 -0.06 1.10 -19.02
N TYR A 42 -0.95 1.79 -19.72
CA TYR A 42 -2.28 2.18 -19.22
C TYR A 42 -3.26 2.34 -20.40
N PRO A 43 -4.58 2.29 -20.17
CA PRO A 43 -5.61 2.51 -21.19
C PRO A 43 -5.53 3.89 -21.81
N LYS A 44 -5.92 3.98 -23.09
CA LYS A 44 -5.79 5.20 -23.91
C LYS A 44 -6.60 6.39 -23.38
N GLU A 45 -7.63 6.12 -22.61
CA GLU A 45 -8.52 7.11 -22.01
C GLU A 45 -7.88 7.84 -20.81
N VAL A 46 -6.75 7.33 -20.30
CA VAL A 46 -6.05 7.86 -19.13
C VAL A 46 -4.86 8.71 -19.58
N THR A 47 -4.64 9.84 -18.91
CA THR A 47 -3.42 10.64 -19.12
C THR A 47 -2.36 10.21 -18.12
N GLY A 48 -1.29 9.61 -18.61
CA GLY A 48 -0.07 9.31 -17.85
C GLY A 48 1.02 10.35 -18.11
N THR A 49 1.65 10.88 -17.05
CA THR A 49 2.82 11.76 -17.16
C THR A 49 3.96 11.21 -16.30
N GLU A 50 5.16 11.09 -16.87
CA GLU A 50 6.35 10.68 -16.12
C GLU A 50 6.64 11.69 -15.00
N VAL A 51 7.02 11.18 -13.82
CA VAL A 51 7.46 11.96 -12.66
C VAL A 51 8.87 11.52 -12.33
N VAL A 52 9.84 12.43 -12.52
CA VAL A 52 11.24 12.16 -12.16
C VAL A 52 11.36 12.07 -10.64
N LEU A 53 11.81 10.90 -10.16
CA LEU A 53 11.99 10.62 -8.74
C LEU A 53 13.48 10.47 -8.45
N LYS A 54 13.97 11.12 -7.39
CA LYS A 54 15.39 11.10 -7.03
C LYS A 54 15.73 10.07 -5.95
N TYR A 55 14.77 9.75 -5.10
CA TYR A 55 14.93 8.82 -4.01
C TYR A 55 13.56 8.40 -3.49
N ALA A 56 13.47 7.18 -2.96
CA ALA A 56 12.35 6.76 -2.15
C ALA A 56 12.89 6.23 -0.82
N ASN A 57 12.29 6.70 0.26
CA ASN A 57 12.81 6.49 1.61
C ASN A 57 12.22 5.20 2.21
N VAL A 58 12.64 4.05 1.67
CA VAL A 58 12.20 2.73 2.15
C VAL A 58 13.43 1.82 2.26
N ARG A 59 13.88 1.52 3.49
CA ARG A 59 15.21 0.91 3.76
C ARG A 59 15.43 -0.47 3.13
N TRP A 60 14.38 -1.21 2.80
CA TRP A 60 14.44 -2.56 2.23
C TRP A 60 13.98 -2.63 0.77
N LEU A 61 13.58 -1.49 0.20
CA LEU A 61 12.88 -1.43 -1.06
C LEU A 61 13.53 -0.41 -1.98
N GLN A 62 14.05 -0.89 -3.10
CA GLN A 62 14.71 -0.05 -4.07
C GLN A 62 13.66 0.61 -4.99
N LEU A 63 13.73 1.93 -5.14
CA LEU A 63 13.03 2.61 -6.24
C LEU A 63 13.68 2.20 -7.56
N ILE A 64 12.92 1.55 -8.44
CA ILE A 64 13.47 0.97 -9.67
C ILE A 64 13.20 1.89 -10.88
N THR A 65 12.10 2.63 -10.87
CA THR A 65 11.67 3.48 -11.99
C THR A 65 11.37 4.91 -11.57
N ASN A 66 11.37 5.83 -12.55
CA ASN A 66 10.62 7.07 -12.40
C ASN A 66 9.13 6.75 -12.22
N GLY A 67 8.45 7.63 -11.49
CA GLY A 67 7.03 7.48 -11.26
C GLY A 67 6.21 7.83 -12.49
N ILE A 68 4.93 7.49 -12.44
CA ILE A 68 3.89 7.95 -13.36
C ILE A 68 2.80 8.64 -12.56
N LYS A 69 2.35 9.79 -13.03
CA LYS A 69 1.15 10.46 -12.55
C LYS A 69 -0.01 10.15 -13.49
N ILE A 70 -1.06 9.55 -12.96
CA ILE A 70 -2.33 9.29 -13.65
C ILE A 70 -3.42 10.25 -13.17
N ASP A 71 -4.34 10.61 -14.05
CA ASP A 71 -5.41 11.58 -13.81
C ASP A 71 -6.75 10.95 -13.38
N GLN A 72 -6.92 9.64 -13.54
CA GLN A 72 -8.14 8.92 -13.17
C GLN A 72 -7.85 7.46 -12.79
N PRO A 73 -8.80 6.75 -12.15
CA PRO A 73 -8.64 5.34 -11.81
C PRO A 73 -8.39 4.47 -13.05
N THR A 74 -7.46 3.51 -12.94
CA THR A 74 -7.10 2.63 -14.06
C THR A 74 -6.30 1.42 -13.61
N THR A 75 -6.22 0.38 -14.42
CA THR A 75 -5.13 -0.60 -14.36
C THR A 75 -3.85 0.04 -14.90
N LEU A 76 -2.75 -0.16 -14.19
CA LEU A 76 -1.43 0.37 -14.49
C LEU A 76 -0.42 -0.77 -14.45
N CYS A 77 0.33 -0.97 -15.53
CA CYS A 77 1.38 -1.99 -15.59
C CYS A 77 2.74 -1.37 -15.90
N HIS A 78 3.82 -2.04 -15.49
CA HIS A 78 5.17 -1.68 -15.88
C HIS A 78 5.98 -2.93 -16.18
N ASP A 79 6.79 -2.89 -17.24
CA ASP A 79 7.66 -4.02 -17.56
C ASP A 79 8.75 -4.19 -16.49
N PHE A 80 9.01 -5.42 -16.08
CA PHE A 80 9.87 -5.73 -14.95
C PHE A 80 10.80 -6.91 -15.25
N LYS A 81 11.99 -6.60 -15.74
CA LYS A 81 13.04 -7.61 -16.00
C LYS A 81 13.55 -8.26 -14.71
N GLY A 82 13.47 -7.55 -13.58
CA GLY A 82 13.95 -8.00 -12.27
C GLY A 82 13.40 -9.36 -11.84
N ALA A 83 12.18 -9.72 -12.25
CA ALA A 83 11.58 -11.03 -11.97
C ALA A 83 12.46 -12.20 -12.45
N THR A 84 13.12 -12.06 -13.61
CA THR A 84 14.03 -13.09 -14.14
C THR A 84 15.34 -13.22 -13.35
N LEU A 85 15.60 -12.29 -12.43
CA LEU A 85 16.79 -12.19 -11.62
C LEU A 85 16.50 -12.40 -10.12
N GLY A 86 15.32 -12.94 -9.77
CA GLY A 86 14.94 -13.18 -8.37
C GLY A 86 14.51 -11.92 -7.59
N TRP A 87 14.20 -10.83 -8.30
CA TRP A 87 13.60 -9.66 -7.66
C TRP A 87 12.08 -9.74 -7.69
N GLU A 88 11.47 -9.28 -6.61
CA GLU A 88 10.04 -9.03 -6.54
C GLU A 88 9.79 -7.55 -6.77
N GLY A 89 8.75 -7.27 -7.56
CA GLY A 89 8.38 -5.93 -7.94
C GLY A 89 7.01 -5.57 -7.37
N GLU A 90 6.90 -4.36 -6.84
CA GLU A 90 5.65 -3.84 -6.27
C GLU A 90 5.44 -2.40 -6.71
N ILE A 91 4.21 -2.04 -7.06
CA ILE A 91 3.84 -0.68 -7.41
C ILE A 91 3.29 0.01 -6.16
N ARG A 92 3.86 1.16 -5.84
CA ARG A 92 3.40 2.00 -4.73
C ARG A 92 2.87 3.34 -5.21
N ARG A 93 1.93 3.89 -4.45
CA ARG A 93 1.37 5.23 -4.65
C ARG A 93 1.99 6.24 -3.70
N LEU A 94 2.38 7.40 -4.20
CA LEU A 94 2.81 8.53 -3.39
C LEU A 94 1.59 9.29 -2.81
N ARG A 95 1.49 9.34 -1.49
CA ARG A 95 0.46 10.11 -0.77
C ARG A 95 1.10 10.81 0.44
N HIS A 96 0.89 12.13 0.54
CA HIS A 96 1.43 12.96 1.63
C HIS A 96 2.94 12.76 1.85
N GLY A 97 3.71 12.63 0.76
CA GLY A 97 5.16 12.42 0.81
C GLY A 97 5.61 11.01 1.21
N ARG A 98 4.70 10.03 1.30
CA ARG A 98 5.00 8.64 1.64
C ARG A 98 4.53 7.67 0.54
N TRP A 99 5.27 6.59 0.34
CA TRP A 99 4.94 5.53 -0.62
C TRP A 99 4.08 4.46 0.04
N ILE A 100 2.84 4.35 -0.42
CA ILE A 100 1.84 3.40 0.07
C ILE A 100 1.78 2.23 -0.91
N GLU A 101 1.91 1.02 -0.39
CA GLU A 101 1.74 -0.20 -1.19
C GLU A 101 0.33 -0.27 -1.77
N VAL A 102 0.25 -0.73 -3.01
CA VAL A 102 -1.00 -1.04 -3.67
C VAL A 102 -0.86 -2.46 -4.21
N GLU A 103 -1.88 -3.29 -4.00
CA GLU A 103 -1.85 -4.70 -4.36
C GLU A 103 -1.39 -4.87 -5.80
N SER A 104 -0.22 -5.48 -5.96
CA SER A 104 0.45 -5.62 -7.23
C SER A 104 0.46 -7.09 -7.65
N THR A 105 0.22 -7.33 -8.93
CA THR A 105 0.26 -8.67 -9.51
C THR A 105 1.41 -8.76 -10.49
N LEU A 106 2.25 -9.79 -10.34
CA LEU A 106 3.26 -10.13 -11.34
C LEU A 106 2.62 -10.97 -12.45
N ILE A 107 2.60 -10.43 -13.65
CA ILE A 107 2.09 -11.08 -14.86
C ILE A 107 3.28 -11.71 -15.61
N PRO A 108 3.29 -13.04 -15.82
CA PRO A 108 4.31 -13.69 -16.61
C PRO A 108 4.20 -13.29 -18.09
N PRO A 109 5.33 -13.25 -18.82
CA PRO A 109 5.34 -12.87 -20.22
C PRO A 109 4.59 -13.88 -21.08
N VAL A 110 3.90 -13.39 -22.12
CA VAL A 110 3.33 -14.22 -23.17
C VAL A 110 4.20 -14.11 -24.42
N GLY A 111 4.89 -15.19 -24.79
CA GLY A 111 5.82 -15.18 -25.94
C GLY A 111 7.12 -14.42 -25.63
N ASP A 112 7.48 -13.47 -26.50
CA ASP A 112 8.74 -12.68 -26.39
C ASP A 112 8.59 -11.43 -25.51
N GLU A 113 7.48 -11.30 -24.78
CA GLU A 113 7.22 -10.16 -23.89
C GLU A 113 8.06 -10.23 -22.60
N MET A 114 8.07 -9.13 -21.84
CA MET A 114 8.67 -9.08 -20.50
C MET A 114 7.63 -9.39 -19.42
N TYR A 115 8.08 -9.84 -18.26
CA TYR A 115 7.23 -9.83 -17.06
C TYR A 115 6.69 -8.43 -16.82
N GLN A 116 5.47 -8.33 -16.30
CA GLN A 116 4.87 -7.05 -15.94
C GLN A 116 4.44 -7.06 -14.49
N VAL A 117 4.68 -5.97 -13.78
CA VAL A 117 4.03 -5.72 -12.49
C VAL A 117 2.85 -4.82 -12.76
N CYS A 118 1.66 -5.26 -12.40
CA CYS A 118 0.41 -4.57 -12.65
C CYS A 118 -0.30 -4.25 -11.34
N VAL A 119 -1.07 -3.17 -11.33
CA VAL A 119 -1.92 -2.77 -10.22
C VAL A 119 -3.22 -2.17 -10.73
N ASP A 120 -4.32 -2.43 -10.04
CA ASP A 120 -5.53 -1.63 -10.20
C ASP A 120 -5.41 -0.37 -9.33
N ALA A 121 -5.14 0.77 -9.95
CA ALA A 121 -5.02 2.06 -9.30
C ALA A 121 -6.42 2.70 -9.14
N PRO A 122 -7.03 2.68 -7.93
CA PRO A 122 -8.42 3.07 -7.76
C PRO A 122 -8.63 4.59 -7.75
N ILE A 123 -7.56 5.38 -7.72
CA ILE A 123 -7.61 6.84 -7.56
C ILE A 123 -6.47 7.47 -8.37
N ALA A 124 -6.72 8.64 -8.96
CA ALA A 124 -5.67 9.48 -9.52
C ALA A 124 -4.51 9.73 -8.54
N GLY A 125 -3.28 9.84 -9.06
CA GLY A 125 -2.11 10.04 -8.22
C GLY A 125 -0.80 9.69 -8.90
N THR A 126 0.28 9.78 -8.13
CA THR A 126 1.62 9.36 -8.57
C THR A 126 1.91 7.97 -8.06
N TYR A 127 2.39 7.11 -8.95
CA TYR A 127 2.75 5.72 -8.69
C TYR A 127 4.19 5.49 -9.12
N ALA A 128 4.88 4.52 -8.52
CA ALA A 128 6.22 4.13 -8.95
C ALA A 128 6.44 2.64 -8.72
N LEU A 129 7.30 2.03 -9.54
CA LEU A 129 7.70 0.65 -9.38
C LEU A 129 8.90 0.58 -8.45
N PHE A 130 8.76 -0.30 -7.48
CA PHE A 130 9.77 -0.66 -6.51
C PHE A 130 10.12 -2.12 -6.64
N GLY A 131 11.20 -2.52 -5.99
CA GLY A 131 11.45 -3.94 -5.80
C GLY A 131 12.50 -4.24 -4.75
N TYR A 132 12.48 -5.48 -4.32
CA TYR A 132 13.40 -6.05 -3.35
C TYR A 132 13.88 -7.41 -3.86
N TYR A 133 15.06 -7.82 -3.40
CA TYR A 133 15.61 -9.11 -3.78
C TYR A 133 15.09 -10.18 -2.83
N ASN A 134 14.37 -11.18 -3.35
CA ASN A 134 13.95 -12.33 -2.56
C ASN A 134 14.87 -13.52 -2.85
N ALA A 135 15.73 -13.86 -1.88
CA ALA A 135 16.71 -14.93 -2.03
C ALA A 135 16.09 -16.33 -2.07
N SER A 136 14.82 -16.52 -1.68
CA SER A 136 14.16 -17.84 -1.73
C SER A 136 13.73 -18.26 -3.15
N GLY A 137 13.62 -17.33 -4.09
CA GLY A 137 13.21 -17.62 -5.48
C GLY A 137 11.78 -18.14 -5.63
N GLU A 138 11.00 -18.15 -4.56
CA GLU A 138 9.58 -18.48 -4.61
C GLU A 138 8.83 -17.28 -5.18
N VAL A 139 8.28 -17.43 -6.38
CA VAL A 139 7.34 -16.45 -6.94
C VAL A 139 6.16 -16.40 -5.96
N SER A 140 6.05 -15.32 -5.19
CA SER A 140 4.89 -15.05 -4.34
C SER A 140 3.65 -15.00 -5.24
N GLN A 141 3.00 -16.16 -5.41
CA GLN A 141 1.65 -16.22 -5.93
C GLN A 141 0.80 -15.56 -4.86
N THR A 142 0.16 -14.45 -5.24
CA THR A 142 -0.97 -13.77 -4.58
C THR A 142 -1.22 -14.21 -3.14
N PRO A 143 -1.06 -13.34 -2.12
CA PRO A 143 -1.46 -13.69 -0.78
C PRO A 143 -2.90 -14.19 -0.82
N GLU A 144 -3.09 -15.44 -0.38
CA GLU A 144 -4.43 -15.97 -0.10
C GLU A 144 -5.17 -14.94 0.76
N ALA A 145 -6.45 -14.76 0.45
CA ALA A 145 -7.34 -13.77 1.05
C ALA A 145 -7.05 -13.53 2.55
N PHE A 146 -6.82 -12.25 2.88
CA PHE A 146 -6.71 -11.69 4.23
C PHE A 146 -7.46 -12.50 5.29
N THR A 147 -6.76 -13.32 6.06
CA THR A 147 -7.31 -13.80 7.33
C THR A 147 -7.22 -12.64 8.30
N THR A 148 -8.36 -12.01 8.56
CA THR A 148 -8.53 -11.12 9.70
C THR A 148 -8.30 -11.96 10.95
N ILE A 149 -7.09 -11.94 11.51
CA ILE A 149 -6.86 -12.52 12.84
C ILE A 149 -7.43 -11.50 13.83
N SER A 150 -8.72 -11.64 14.11
CA SER A 150 -9.36 -11.13 15.33
C SER A 150 -8.85 -11.97 16.49
N GLY A 151 -7.63 -11.67 16.96
CA GLY A 151 -7.13 -12.21 18.21
C GLY A 151 -7.57 -11.28 19.33
N ASN A 152 -8.26 -11.80 20.35
CA ASN A 152 -8.51 -11.06 21.58
C ASN A 152 -7.16 -10.64 22.16
N SER A 153 -7.00 -9.35 22.46
CA SER A 153 -5.89 -8.91 23.31
C SER A 153 -6.11 -9.49 24.71
N THR A 154 -5.11 -10.19 25.25
CA THR A 154 -5.14 -10.69 26.63
C THR A 154 -4.62 -9.61 27.59
N GLU A 155 -4.96 -9.69 28.88
CA GLU A 155 -4.68 -8.65 29.88
C GLU A 155 -3.25 -8.06 29.76
N GLY A 156 -3.17 -6.81 29.30
CA GLY A 156 -1.93 -6.06 29.20
C GLY A 156 -1.03 -6.35 27.99
N HIS A 157 -1.51 -7.10 26.99
CA HIS A 157 -0.73 -7.50 25.82
C HIS A 157 -1.35 -7.08 24.48
N TRP A 158 -0.50 -6.88 23.48
CA TRP A 158 -0.96 -6.73 22.09
C TRP A 158 -1.49 -8.05 21.54
N ASN A 159 -2.52 -7.98 20.69
CA ASN A 159 -3.09 -9.17 20.04
C ASN A 159 -2.16 -9.83 19.00
N THR A 160 -1.16 -9.11 18.49
CA THR A 160 -0.21 -9.60 17.48
C THR A 160 1.14 -8.91 17.63
N GLY A 161 2.13 -9.37 16.87
CA GLY A 161 3.49 -8.82 16.87
C GLY A 161 4.35 -9.23 18.06
N LYS A 162 5.56 -8.67 18.10
CA LYS A 162 6.55 -8.89 19.16
C LYS A 162 6.65 -7.66 20.04
N GLU A 163 6.34 -7.82 21.33
CA GLU A 163 6.44 -6.71 22.28
C GLU A 163 7.89 -6.31 22.59
N PHE A 164 8.12 -5.02 22.82
CA PHE A 164 9.40 -4.47 23.23
C PHE A 164 9.23 -3.32 24.23
N ASP A 165 10.26 -3.08 25.04
CA ASP A 165 10.28 -1.97 25.98
C ASP A 165 10.70 -0.68 25.27
N ILE A 166 9.93 0.38 25.47
CA ILE A 166 10.17 1.66 24.82
C ILE A 166 11.15 2.46 25.67
N ASP A 167 12.32 2.74 25.10
CA ASP A 167 13.25 3.71 25.65
C ASP A 167 12.81 5.12 25.24
N LEU A 168 12.18 5.86 26.16
CA LEU A 168 11.70 7.22 25.92
C LEU A 168 12.82 8.23 25.63
N LYS A 169 14.07 7.90 25.93
CA LYS A 169 15.22 8.71 25.54
C LYS A 169 15.55 8.54 24.06
N ALA A 170 15.42 7.32 23.55
CA ALA A 170 15.63 7.00 22.15
C ALA A 170 14.39 7.24 21.27
N MET A 171 13.19 7.14 21.86
CA MET A 171 11.89 7.26 21.20
C MET A 171 11.02 8.31 21.90
N PRO A 172 11.43 9.58 21.94
CA PRO A 172 10.71 10.62 22.66
C PRO A 172 9.28 10.77 22.13
N ALA A 173 8.32 10.89 23.06
CA ALA A 173 6.95 11.24 22.76
C ALA A 173 6.66 12.68 23.14
N GLU A 174 5.58 13.22 22.57
CA GLU A 174 5.09 14.53 22.97
C GLU A 174 4.69 14.53 24.44
N THR A 175 5.04 15.60 25.16
CA THR A 175 4.88 15.68 26.63
C THR A 175 3.44 15.66 27.12
N TRP A 176 2.48 15.96 26.23
CA TRP A 176 1.05 15.90 26.53
C TRP A 176 0.47 14.48 26.39
N LEU A 177 1.17 13.56 25.73
CA LEU A 177 0.76 12.16 25.62
C LEU A 177 1.25 11.34 26.80
N ARG A 178 0.42 10.42 27.26
CA ARG A 178 0.79 9.38 28.22
C ARG A 178 0.93 8.04 27.51
N PHE A 179 1.96 7.27 27.85
CA PHE A 179 2.12 5.89 27.39
C PHE A 179 1.21 4.96 28.20
N PHE A 180 0.56 4.03 27.50
CA PHE A 180 -0.33 3.04 28.12
C PHE A 180 0.01 1.59 27.79
N SER A 181 0.99 1.35 26.91
CA SER A 181 1.42 0.00 26.55
C SER A 181 2.93 -0.13 26.44
N ARG A 182 3.40 -1.37 26.40
CA ARG A 182 4.69 -1.69 25.76
C ARG A 182 4.60 -1.41 24.26
N GLY A 183 5.74 -1.28 23.60
CA GLY A 183 5.77 -1.18 22.15
C GLY A 183 5.47 -2.54 21.53
N VAL A 184 4.91 -2.55 20.33
CA VAL A 184 4.75 -3.74 19.50
C VAL A 184 5.46 -3.56 18.17
N GLU A 185 6.26 -4.54 17.80
CA GLU A 185 6.87 -4.62 16.48
C GLU A 185 6.13 -5.67 15.66
N ILE A 186 5.59 -5.24 14.52
CA ILE A 186 4.95 -6.13 13.55
C ILE A 186 5.79 -6.20 12.28
N GLU A 187 5.82 -7.37 11.66
CA GLU A 187 6.57 -7.62 10.43
C GLU A 187 5.71 -7.44 9.17
N TYR A 188 4.38 -7.50 9.32
CA TYR A 188 3.43 -7.43 8.21
C TYR A 188 2.22 -6.56 8.59
N PRO A 189 1.51 -5.98 7.61
CA PRO A 189 0.25 -5.27 7.84
C PRO A 189 -0.74 -6.13 8.63
N SER A 190 -1.30 -5.57 9.70
CA SER A 190 -2.18 -6.29 10.63
C SER A 190 -3.08 -5.33 11.41
N THR A 191 -4.21 -5.82 11.92
CA THR A 191 -4.97 -5.09 12.93
C THR A 191 -4.31 -5.29 14.29
N ILE A 192 -3.82 -4.20 14.89
CA ILE A 192 -3.24 -4.23 16.23
C ILE A 192 -4.25 -3.69 17.23
N CYS A 193 -4.46 -4.43 18.31
CA CYS A 193 -5.37 -4.10 19.40
C CYS A 193 -4.66 -4.26 20.74
N TYR A 194 -4.96 -3.35 21.67
CA TYR A 194 -4.44 -3.36 23.03
C TYR A 194 -5.53 -2.98 24.04
N PRO A 195 -5.59 -3.61 25.23
CA PRO A 195 -6.58 -3.28 26.26
C PRO A 195 -6.42 -1.83 26.72
N PHE A 196 -7.52 -1.08 26.75
CA PHE A 196 -7.52 0.35 27.06
C PHE A 196 -8.69 0.76 27.94
N GLU A 197 -8.81 0.18 29.14
CA GLU A 197 -9.89 0.49 30.10
C GLU A 197 -10.00 1.96 30.47
N ARG A 198 -8.89 2.72 30.34
CA ARG A 198 -8.88 4.18 30.56
C ARG A 198 -9.79 4.93 29.60
N GLY A 199 -10.12 4.34 28.44
CA GLY A 199 -11.14 4.88 27.54
C GLY A 199 -12.50 5.05 28.21
N LEU A 200 -12.87 4.16 29.12
CA LEU A 200 -14.10 4.26 29.91
C LEU A 200 -14.06 5.40 30.94
N GLN A 201 -12.88 5.97 31.20
CA GLN A 201 -12.65 7.06 32.15
C GLN A 201 -12.42 8.40 31.43
N GLY A 202 -12.82 8.53 30.16
CA GLY A 202 -12.71 9.76 29.38
C GLY A 202 -11.31 10.02 28.78
N TRP A 203 -10.45 8.99 28.74
CA TRP A 203 -9.21 9.08 27.98
C TRP A 203 -9.45 8.77 26.51
N ALA A 204 -8.90 9.58 25.62
CA ALA A 204 -8.79 9.28 24.20
C ALA A 204 -7.57 8.40 23.95
N ALA A 205 -7.76 7.32 23.18
CA ALA A 205 -6.68 6.43 22.74
C ALA A 205 -6.03 6.95 21.44
N GLU A 206 -4.71 6.84 21.34
CA GLU A 206 -3.99 7.01 20.06
C GLU A 206 -2.94 5.92 19.91
N ILE A 207 -3.14 5.04 18.93
CA ILE A 207 -2.08 4.15 18.47
C ILE A 207 -1.21 4.96 17.50
N ARG A 208 0.10 4.92 17.70
CA ARG A 208 1.06 5.65 16.88
C ARG A 208 2.19 4.74 16.40
N MET A 209 2.71 5.03 15.22
CA MET A 209 3.88 4.37 14.63
C MET A 209 5.13 5.22 14.84
N TRP A 210 6.22 4.60 15.26
CA TRP A 210 7.52 5.24 15.35
C TRP A 210 8.16 5.41 13.98
N ASN A 211 8.63 6.61 13.66
CA ASN A 211 9.46 6.88 12.51
C ASN A 211 10.91 7.19 12.96
N PRO A 212 11.86 6.25 12.77
CA PRO A 212 13.25 6.41 13.22
C PRO A 212 14.07 7.43 12.43
N GLU A 213 13.57 7.94 11.30
CA GLU A 213 14.29 8.94 10.51
C GLU A 213 13.98 10.36 10.95
N THR A 214 12.77 10.56 11.48
CA THR A 214 12.28 11.85 11.95
C THR A 214 12.26 11.96 13.46
N ASP A 215 12.58 10.87 14.16
CA ASP A 215 12.44 10.69 15.60
C ASP A 215 11.06 11.13 16.13
N LYS A 216 10.00 10.72 15.40
CA LYS A 216 8.63 11.13 15.69
C LYS A 216 7.64 10.00 15.60
N TRP A 217 6.64 10.06 16.47
CA TRP A 217 5.46 9.22 16.42
C TRP A 217 4.43 9.81 15.44
N SER A 218 3.89 8.96 14.55
CA SER A 218 2.81 9.31 13.64
C SER A 218 1.51 8.64 14.09
N LYS A 219 0.43 9.42 14.26
CA LYS A 219 -0.89 8.91 14.64
C LYS A 219 -1.50 8.02 13.56
N LEU A 220 -2.10 6.91 13.99
CA LEU A 220 -2.99 6.07 13.19
C LEU A 220 -4.45 6.40 13.51
N GLU A 221 -5.34 6.11 12.57
CA GLU A 221 -6.76 6.04 12.86
C GLU A 221 -7.00 4.93 13.89
N THR A 222 -7.43 5.35 15.09
CA THR A 222 -7.59 4.47 16.25
C THR A 222 -9.06 4.43 16.59
N THR A 223 -9.63 3.23 16.62
CA THR A 223 -10.99 2.98 17.11
C THR A 223 -10.92 2.43 18.52
N THR A 224 -11.97 2.68 19.31
CA THR A 224 -12.08 2.11 20.66
C THR A 224 -13.45 1.48 20.84
N GLY A 225 -13.51 0.34 21.53
CA GLY A 225 -14.76 -0.33 21.79
C GLY A 225 -14.58 -1.68 22.50
N PHE A 226 -15.71 -2.32 22.77
CA PHE A 226 -15.76 -3.73 23.17
C PHE A 226 -15.73 -4.61 21.91
N GLU A 227 -15.07 -5.77 21.99
CA GLU A 227 -15.16 -6.78 20.93
C GLU A 227 -16.59 -7.33 20.85
N THR A 228 -17.23 -7.24 19.69
CA THR A 228 -18.65 -7.52 19.51
C THR A 228 -19.00 -9.00 19.30
N GLU A 229 -18.11 -9.94 19.58
CA GLU A 229 -18.40 -11.36 19.41
C GLU A 229 -18.51 -12.10 20.75
N GLY A 230 -19.75 -12.33 21.16
CA GLY A 230 -20.14 -13.44 22.04
C GLY A 230 -19.49 -13.46 23.41
N ASN A 231 -20.23 -12.95 24.39
CA ASN A 231 -20.05 -13.04 25.85
C ASN A 231 -19.47 -11.75 26.46
N ASN A 232 -20.13 -11.25 27.50
CA ASN A 232 -19.99 -9.90 28.09
C ASN A 232 -18.67 -9.68 28.87
N GLU A 233 -17.55 -10.27 28.44
CA GLU A 233 -16.28 -10.26 29.19
C GLU A 233 -15.10 -9.73 28.38
N SER A 234 -15.30 -9.28 27.14
CA SER A 234 -14.20 -8.74 26.34
C SER A 234 -13.73 -7.39 26.90
N PRO A 235 -12.41 -7.18 27.10
CA PRO A 235 -11.88 -5.93 27.61
C PRO A 235 -12.14 -4.78 26.63
N TYR A 236 -12.41 -3.57 27.15
CA TYR A 236 -12.47 -2.37 26.32
C TYR A 236 -11.08 -2.11 25.73
N GLN A 237 -10.98 -2.05 24.41
CA GLN A 237 -9.70 -2.00 23.71
C GLN A 237 -9.61 -0.85 22.72
N ALA A 238 -8.38 -0.46 22.41
CA ALA A 238 -8.03 0.43 21.32
C ALA A 238 -7.43 -0.39 20.19
N CYS A 239 -7.95 -0.22 18.98
CA CYS A 239 -7.51 -0.94 17.80
C CYS A 239 -7.11 0.03 16.67
N ALA A 240 -6.15 -0.38 15.86
CA ALA A 240 -5.77 0.34 14.65
C ALA A 240 -5.40 -0.64 13.54
N GLN A 241 -5.80 -0.31 12.31
CA GLN A 241 -5.30 -1.00 11.14
C GLN A 241 -3.89 -0.48 10.83
N THR A 242 -2.92 -1.39 10.83
CA THR A 242 -1.57 -1.09 10.33
C THR A 242 -1.45 -1.54 8.88
N TYR A 243 -0.71 -0.75 8.10
CA TYR A 243 -0.50 -1.01 6.68
C TYR A 243 0.96 -1.38 6.37
N PHE A 244 1.83 -1.42 7.38
CA PHE A 244 3.27 -1.63 7.21
C PHE A 244 3.88 -2.32 8.43
N ALA A 245 5.00 -3.02 8.22
CA ALA A 245 5.90 -3.42 9.29
C ALA A 245 6.38 -2.19 10.08
N GLY A 246 6.62 -2.35 11.38
CA GLY A 246 7.18 -1.28 12.18
C GLY A 246 6.90 -1.40 13.67
N LYS A 247 7.30 -0.36 14.38
CA LYS A 247 7.16 -0.23 15.84
C LYS A 247 5.98 0.68 16.15
N TYR A 248 5.06 0.19 16.95
CA TYR A 248 3.84 0.87 17.34
C TYR A 248 3.72 0.91 18.86
N ALA A 249 2.96 1.88 19.37
CA ALA A 249 2.64 1.96 20.79
C ALA A 249 1.29 2.63 20.99
N LEU A 250 0.64 2.31 22.11
CA LEU A 250 -0.59 2.95 22.55
C LEU A 250 -0.27 4.12 23.47
N PHE A 251 -0.84 5.26 23.09
CA PHE A 251 -0.85 6.48 23.86
C PHE A 251 -2.26 6.85 24.26
N GLY A 252 -2.36 7.79 25.18
CA GLY A 252 -3.63 8.42 25.48
C GLY A 252 -3.49 9.81 26.11
N TYR A 253 -4.58 10.55 26.05
CA TYR A 253 -4.73 11.88 26.64
C TYR A 253 -6.15 12.03 27.17
N LEU A 254 -6.36 12.94 28.11
CA LEU A 254 -7.71 13.27 28.59
C LEU A 254 -8.37 14.24 27.60
N ASP A 255 -9.54 13.87 27.11
CA ASP A 255 -10.30 14.73 26.20
C ASP A 255 -10.71 16.00 26.96
N GLY A 256 -10.21 17.16 26.51
CA GLY A 256 -10.22 18.43 27.27
C GLY A 256 -8.84 18.94 27.72
N SER A 257 -7.78 18.17 27.48
CA SER A 257 -6.38 18.57 27.74
C SER A 257 -5.62 19.00 26.48
N SER A 258 -6.24 18.89 25.29
CA SER A 258 -5.66 19.32 24.02
C SER A 258 -6.02 20.78 23.72
N LYS A 259 -4.98 21.54 23.32
CA LYS A 259 -5.12 22.82 22.62
C LYS A 259 -5.37 22.58 21.14
#